data_AF-A0A7Y4RQX1-F1
#
_entry.id   AF-A0A7Y4RQX1-F1
#
_cell.length_a   1.000
_cell.length_b   1.000
_cell.length_c   1.000
_cell.angle_alpha   90.00
_cell.angle_beta   90.00
_cell.angle_gamma   90.00
#
_symmetry.space_group_name_H-M   'P 1'
#
loop_
_entity.id
_entity.type
_entity.pdbx_description
1 polymer ?
#
loop_
_entity_poly.entity_id
_entity_poly.type
_entity_poly.pdbx_seq_one_letter_code
_entity_poly.pdbx_strand_id
1 'polypeptide(L)'
;MKNRHAQREVTMQIGRYIRRTARAAAFVAALGQALEAQDSRPEPQIGRLAEYLKFPRPLTGPERTGIADLARQLTSTTATESDRRQAATTLAFTLVRALGRDSATHSAAVGAIAARAGRGGHRLGPDFRYPSTPTGTLPEVVEIGTGPVSLILIPEFRKNWTIFEPFMKANAGRFRSYAFSLPGYGGTRPYPLPQAADYGARAWLDGVATAVERLIRTRRLTRPILVGALSAGTYVAVTVASRHPELVGGVVSLNGALFDASIGANPTPAERAAAVAQDPDVLLSVLLTREALTGDSAAVLARRPIAARNPVRFYTRDSVGLQKVYGMHLSFRPFLERYYFEWLTADLRGAVAQVRVPVLAIPSSADDGAPQRTSRSVHTQWAHLAALHPAAPIQIAPFEEVRGLTSYDAPAELGDAIAAFAAGRPVPRRMRSAFPGRESPRASVSQSAGPGTIRVTYGRLRGVVATAIPLDSLWNPGADEATTVELSHAMRVAGSVVPAGRYSLIVVPGATRWTFRFHRNADRWGAANDVPGLDAAAVGIEPEQGPRADWLTFEFDNPRPAAVDLVLRVDQLLFRLPIEAP
;
A
#
# COMPACT_ATOMS: atom_id res chain seq x y z
N MET A 1 -6.91 -18.04 -34.07
CA MET A 1 -7.53 -17.64 -32.77
C MET A 1 -7.09 -18.46 -31.55
N LYS A 2 -6.45 -19.63 -31.66
CA LYS A 2 -5.93 -20.41 -30.50
C LYS A 2 -4.63 -19.88 -29.84
N ASN A 3 -3.93 -18.92 -30.45
CA ASN A 3 -2.59 -18.50 -30.00
C ASN A 3 -2.58 -17.35 -28.94
N ARG A 4 -3.70 -16.64 -28.76
CA ARG A 4 -3.80 -15.56 -27.73
C ARG A 4 -4.20 -16.08 -26.34
N HIS A 5 -4.81 -17.27 -26.26
CA HIS A 5 -5.21 -17.89 -24.99
C HIS A 5 -3.99 -18.53 -24.30
N ALA A 6 -3.17 -19.26 -25.05
CA ALA A 6 -1.92 -19.85 -24.55
C ALA A 6 -0.90 -18.78 -24.07
N GLN A 7 -0.78 -17.65 -24.77
CA GLN A 7 0.09 -16.55 -24.34
C GLN A 7 -0.37 -15.87 -23.04
N ARG A 8 -1.68 -15.78 -22.78
CA ARG A 8 -2.21 -15.23 -21.52
C ARG A 8 -1.98 -16.18 -20.34
N GLU A 9 -2.10 -17.48 -20.57
CA GLU A 9 -1.93 -18.51 -19.54
C GLU A 9 -0.46 -18.68 -19.12
N VAL A 10 0.46 -18.64 -20.09
CA VAL A 10 1.92 -18.62 -19.87
C VAL A 10 2.36 -17.34 -19.14
N THR A 11 1.81 -16.18 -19.49
CA THR A 11 2.11 -14.91 -18.80
C THR A 11 1.64 -14.91 -17.34
N MET A 12 0.51 -15.57 -17.04
CA MET A 12 0.00 -15.74 -15.66
C MET A 12 0.78 -16.79 -14.86
N GLN A 13 1.30 -17.84 -15.51
CA GLN A 13 2.19 -18.81 -14.85
C GLN A 13 3.57 -18.19 -14.53
N ILE A 14 4.12 -17.37 -15.43
CA ILE A 14 5.38 -16.64 -15.21
C ILE A 14 5.24 -15.61 -14.07
N GLY A 15 4.11 -14.90 -14.00
CA GLY A 15 3.82 -13.95 -12.92
C GLY A 15 3.69 -14.60 -11.53
N ARG A 16 3.27 -15.87 -11.44
CA ARG A 16 3.25 -16.63 -10.19
C ARG A 16 4.64 -17.12 -9.76
N TYR A 17 5.54 -17.27 -10.73
CA TYR A 17 6.83 -17.94 -10.60
C TYR A 17 8.02 -17.02 -10.23
N ILE A 18 7.94 -15.70 -10.52
CA ILE A 18 8.96 -14.69 -10.16
C ILE A 18 9.22 -14.57 -8.64
N ARG A 19 8.33 -15.10 -7.80
CA ARG A 19 8.41 -15.00 -6.33
C ARG A 19 9.48 -15.85 -5.64
N ARG A 20 10.36 -16.62 -6.30
CA ARG A 20 11.11 -17.67 -5.58
C ARG A 20 12.64 -17.86 -5.77
N THR A 21 13.47 -17.03 -6.42
CA THR A 21 14.93 -17.38 -6.50
C THR A 21 15.94 -16.21 -6.49
N ALA A 22 15.82 -15.27 -5.55
CA ALA A 22 16.78 -14.16 -5.35
C ALA A 22 18.20 -14.59 -4.91
N ARG A 23 18.35 -15.76 -4.26
CA ARG A 23 19.64 -16.25 -3.71
C ARG A 23 20.67 -16.60 -4.79
N ALA A 24 20.24 -17.07 -5.96
CA ALA A 24 21.13 -17.41 -7.06
C ALA A 24 21.75 -16.17 -7.73
N ALA A 25 20.99 -15.07 -7.84
CA ALA A 25 21.49 -13.81 -8.39
C ALA A 25 22.55 -13.16 -7.49
N ALA A 26 22.32 -13.17 -6.16
CA ALA A 26 23.29 -12.68 -5.18
C ALA A 26 24.60 -13.50 -5.18
N PHE A 27 24.50 -14.82 -5.42
CA PHE A 27 25.66 -15.70 -5.51
C PHE A 27 26.54 -15.38 -6.72
N VAL A 28 25.95 -15.16 -7.90
CA VAL A 28 26.70 -14.83 -9.13
C VAL A 28 27.44 -13.49 -9.01
N ALA A 29 26.82 -12.49 -8.40
CA ALA A 29 27.43 -11.17 -8.20
C ALA A 29 28.64 -11.21 -7.25
N ALA A 30 28.58 -11.99 -6.18
CA ALA A 30 29.69 -12.13 -5.23
C ALA A 30 30.82 -13.04 -5.76
N LEU A 31 30.49 -13.99 -6.64
CA LEU A 31 31.46 -14.86 -7.31
C LEU A 31 32.39 -14.09 -8.26
N GLY A 32 31.87 -13.09 -8.98
CA GLY A 32 32.68 -12.23 -9.86
C GLY A 32 33.74 -11.45 -9.09
N GLN A 33 33.38 -10.89 -7.94
CA GLN A 33 34.31 -10.14 -7.08
C GLN A 33 35.40 -11.03 -6.47
N ALA A 34 35.09 -12.29 -6.14
CA ALA A 34 36.04 -13.25 -5.59
C ALA A 34 37.11 -13.68 -6.62
N LEU A 35 36.75 -13.73 -7.91
CA LEU A 35 37.65 -14.17 -8.99
C LEU A 35 38.57 -13.05 -9.50
N GLU A 36 38.18 -11.79 -9.32
CA GLU A 36 39.01 -10.63 -9.66
C GLU A 36 40.18 -10.42 -8.69
N ALA A 37 40.12 -11.00 -7.48
CA ALA A 37 41.09 -10.79 -6.42
C ALA A 37 42.47 -11.46 -6.62
N GLN A 38 42.78 -12.02 -7.80
CA GLN A 38 44.05 -12.71 -8.14
C GLN A 38 44.50 -13.81 -7.15
N ASP A 39 43.61 -14.31 -6.29
CA ASP A 39 43.93 -15.37 -5.36
C ASP A 39 43.83 -16.73 -6.05
N SER A 40 44.84 -17.57 -5.88
CA SER A 40 45.15 -18.68 -6.79
C SER A 40 44.17 -19.88 -6.73
N ARG A 41 43.14 -19.86 -5.86
CA ARG A 41 42.07 -20.89 -5.77
C ARG A 41 40.74 -20.31 -5.23
N PRO A 42 39.72 -20.08 -6.07
CA PRO A 42 38.45 -19.48 -5.65
C PRO A 42 37.50 -20.45 -4.91
N GLU A 43 37.71 -21.76 -4.99
CA GLU A 43 36.79 -22.79 -4.49
C GLU A 43 36.46 -22.70 -3.00
N PRO A 44 37.40 -22.41 -2.08
CA PRO A 44 37.10 -22.23 -0.65
C PRO A 44 36.22 -21.00 -0.38
N GLN A 45 36.33 -19.95 -1.20
CA GLN A 45 35.51 -18.74 -1.08
C GLN A 45 34.10 -18.99 -1.61
N ILE A 46 33.97 -19.75 -2.71
CA ILE A 46 32.70 -20.20 -3.27
C ILE A 46 31.90 -21.03 -2.24
N GLY A 47 32.59 -21.90 -1.49
CA GLY A 47 31.98 -22.65 -0.39
C GLY A 47 31.43 -21.77 0.73
N ARG A 48 32.24 -20.81 1.22
CA ARG A 48 31.84 -19.86 2.27
C ARG A 48 30.68 -18.95 1.84
N LEU A 49 30.66 -18.57 0.57
CA LEU A 49 29.58 -17.75 -0.01
C LEU A 49 28.25 -18.52 -0.06
N ALA A 50 28.28 -19.81 -0.40
CA ALA A 50 27.10 -20.67 -0.39
C ALA A 50 26.51 -20.81 1.03
N GLU A 51 27.40 -20.95 2.02
CA GLU A 51 27.04 -21.03 3.43
C GLU A 51 26.44 -19.72 3.95
N TYR A 52 27.06 -18.57 3.63
CA TYR A 52 26.54 -17.24 3.95
C TYR A 52 25.13 -17.01 3.37
N LEU A 53 24.89 -17.49 2.15
CA LEU A 53 23.58 -17.40 1.48
C LEU A 53 22.61 -18.51 1.90
N LYS A 54 22.96 -19.30 2.93
CA LYS A 54 22.17 -20.38 3.52
C LYS A 54 21.66 -21.36 2.47
N PHE A 55 22.57 -21.88 1.65
CA PHE A 55 22.27 -22.99 0.76
C PHE A 55 21.84 -24.21 1.58
N PRO A 56 20.91 -25.04 1.08
CA PRO A 56 20.33 -26.13 1.84
C PRO A 56 21.36 -27.24 2.19
N ARG A 57 22.47 -27.29 1.47
CA ARG A 57 23.62 -28.13 1.77
C ARG A 57 24.93 -27.44 1.34
N PRO A 58 26.08 -27.86 1.91
CA PRO A 58 27.38 -27.47 1.38
C PRO A 58 27.52 -27.88 -0.09
N LEU A 59 28.18 -27.02 -0.87
CA LEU A 59 28.57 -27.35 -2.24
C LEU A 59 29.66 -28.42 -2.22
N THR A 60 29.53 -29.42 -3.10
CA THR A 60 30.56 -30.45 -3.29
C THR A 60 31.81 -29.86 -3.93
N GLY A 61 32.95 -30.56 -3.82
CA GLY A 61 34.19 -30.17 -4.51
C GLY A 61 33.98 -29.91 -6.01
N PRO A 62 33.40 -30.86 -6.77
CA PRO A 62 33.12 -30.67 -8.19
C PRO A 62 32.19 -29.50 -8.52
N GLU A 63 31.16 -29.25 -7.70
CA GLU A 63 30.27 -28.09 -7.89
C GLU A 63 31.02 -26.77 -7.72
N ARG A 64 31.92 -26.68 -6.73
CA ARG A 64 32.73 -25.47 -6.51
C ARG A 64 33.71 -25.21 -7.66
N THR A 65 34.39 -26.25 -8.14
CA THR A 65 35.29 -26.16 -9.28
C THR A 65 34.55 -25.77 -10.57
N GLY A 66 33.41 -26.43 -10.86
CA GLY A 66 32.61 -26.10 -12.04
C GLY A 66 32.05 -24.67 -12.02
N ILE A 67 31.65 -24.18 -10.84
CA ILE A 67 31.23 -22.79 -10.65
C ILE A 67 32.40 -21.82 -10.91
N ALA A 68 33.60 -22.14 -10.42
CA ALA A 68 34.81 -21.34 -10.65
C ALA A 68 35.19 -21.28 -12.14
N ASP A 69 35.16 -22.41 -12.84
CA ASP A 69 35.45 -22.49 -14.28
C ASP A 69 34.47 -21.65 -15.11
N LEU A 70 33.17 -21.81 -14.86
CA LEU A 70 32.12 -21.06 -15.57
C LEU A 70 32.23 -19.56 -15.32
N ALA A 71 32.61 -19.16 -14.11
CA ALA A 71 32.79 -17.76 -13.79
C ALA A 71 34.08 -17.16 -14.36
N ARG A 72 35.18 -17.92 -14.46
CA ARG A 72 36.35 -17.55 -15.27
C ARG A 72 36.00 -17.37 -16.75
N GLN A 73 35.14 -18.23 -17.29
CA GLN A 73 34.68 -18.13 -18.67
C GLN A 73 33.81 -16.89 -18.90
N LEU A 74 33.06 -16.44 -17.88
CA LEU A 74 32.25 -15.22 -17.94
C LEU A 74 33.08 -13.94 -17.96
N THR A 75 34.18 -13.91 -17.21
CA THR A 75 35.08 -12.76 -17.09
C THR A 75 36.24 -12.79 -18.09
N SER A 76 36.41 -13.90 -18.82
CA SER A 76 37.43 -14.03 -19.85
C SER A 76 37.28 -12.98 -20.95
N THR A 77 38.35 -12.25 -21.21
CA THR A 77 38.45 -11.27 -22.30
C THR A 77 38.58 -11.93 -23.67
N THR A 78 38.90 -13.24 -23.72
CA THR A 78 39.06 -14.01 -24.96
C THR A 78 37.80 -14.82 -25.33
N ALA A 79 36.80 -14.90 -24.44
CA ALA A 79 35.57 -15.64 -24.69
C ALA A 79 34.58 -14.87 -25.60
N THR A 80 33.99 -15.57 -26.58
CA THR A 80 32.98 -14.96 -27.45
C THR A 80 31.71 -14.62 -26.68
N GLU A 81 30.84 -13.78 -27.26
CA GLU A 81 29.54 -13.46 -26.64
C GLU A 81 28.67 -14.73 -26.49
N SER A 82 28.76 -15.67 -27.43
CA SER A 82 28.05 -16.95 -27.36
C SER A 82 28.56 -17.81 -26.21
N ASP A 83 29.89 -17.91 -26.04
CA ASP A 83 30.51 -18.69 -24.96
C ASP A 83 30.14 -18.13 -23.58
N ARG A 84 30.14 -16.80 -23.43
CA ARG A 84 29.74 -16.13 -22.20
C ARG A 84 28.25 -16.33 -21.89
N ARG A 85 27.38 -16.30 -22.92
CA ARG A 85 25.95 -16.62 -22.73
C ARG A 85 25.74 -18.06 -22.29
N GLN A 86 26.46 -18.99 -22.88
CA GLN A 86 26.40 -20.41 -22.52
C GLN A 86 26.92 -20.63 -21.08
N ALA A 87 28.05 -20.01 -20.72
CA ALA A 87 28.62 -20.08 -19.38
C ALA A 87 27.66 -19.52 -18.31
N ALA A 88 27.04 -18.37 -18.54
CA ALA A 88 26.08 -17.76 -17.62
C ALA A 88 24.84 -18.63 -17.43
N THR A 89 24.35 -19.22 -18.52
CA THR A 89 23.20 -20.12 -18.51
C THR A 89 23.51 -21.36 -17.68
N THR A 90 24.64 -22.02 -17.95
CA THR A 90 25.10 -23.21 -17.22
C THR A 90 25.33 -22.90 -15.74
N LEU A 91 25.95 -21.77 -15.41
CA LEU A 91 26.21 -21.36 -14.03
C LEU A 91 24.91 -21.20 -13.24
N ALA A 92 23.92 -20.51 -13.82
CA ALA A 92 22.65 -20.31 -13.17
C ALA A 92 21.89 -21.63 -12.94
N PHE A 93 21.94 -22.59 -13.87
CA PHE A 93 21.38 -23.92 -13.66
C PHE A 93 22.08 -24.70 -12.56
N THR A 94 23.41 -24.66 -12.51
CA THR A 94 24.21 -25.29 -11.46
C THR A 94 23.81 -24.77 -10.08
N LEU A 95 23.60 -23.45 -9.94
CA LEU A 95 23.17 -22.84 -8.69
C LEU A 95 21.73 -23.16 -8.31
N VAL A 96 20.81 -23.22 -9.28
CA VAL A 96 19.41 -23.63 -9.03
C VAL A 96 19.34 -25.08 -8.56
N ARG A 97 20.13 -25.98 -9.14
CA ARG A 97 20.25 -27.37 -8.66
C ARG A 97 20.85 -27.45 -7.27
N ALA A 98 21.91 -26.69 -6.99
CA ALA A 98 22.53 -26.64 -5.66
C ALA A 98 21.59 -26.10 -4.57
N LEU A 99 20.59 -25.29 -4.95
CA LEU A 99 19.50 -24.83 -4.07
C LEU A 99 18.37 -25.87 -3.91
N GLY A 100 18.54 -27.10 -4.39
CA GLY A 100 17.59 -28.21 -4.24
C GLY A 100 16.35 -28.08 -5.11
N ARG A 101 16.43 -27.42 -6.28
CA ARG A 101 15.29 -27.21 -7.17
C ARG A 101 15.46 -27.89 -8.52
N ASP A 102 14.36 -28.42 -9.04
CA ASP A 102 14.33 -29.14 -10.31
C ASP A 102 14.50 -28.18 -11.51
N SER A 103 15.53 -28.45 -12.32
CA SER A 103 16.02 -27.57 -13.39
C SER A 103 15.19 -27.59 -14.68
N ALA A 104 14.31 -28.59 -14.87
CA ALA A 104 13.62 -28.80 -16.15
C ALA A 104 12.57 -27.72 -16.49
N THR A 105 11.98 -27.06 -15.50
CA THR A 105 10.90 -26.06 -15.69
C THR A 105 11.38 -24.62 -15.86
N HIS A 106 12.69 -24.36 -15.73
CA HIS A 106 13.24 -23.01 -15.50
C HIS A 106 14.10 -22.47 -16.67
N SER A 107 14.24 -23.22 -17.77
CA SER A 107 15.27 -23.02 -18.78
C SER A 107 15.19 -21.71 -19.58
N ALA A 108 14.00 -21.30 -19.98
CA ALA A 108 13.83 -20.14 -20.85
C ALA A 108 14.01 -18.78 -20.15
N ALA A 109 13.69 -18.70 -18.84
CA ALA A 109 13.75 -17.45 -18.09
C ALA A 109 15.19 -17.09 -17.65
N VAL A 110 15.98 -18.10 -17.32
CA VAL A 110 17.38 -17.95 -16.90
C VAL A 110 18.26 -17.51 -18.08
N GLY A 111 18.08 -18.10 -19.26
CA GLY A 111 18.80 -17.69 -20.47
C GLY A 111 18.54 -16.24 -20.90
N ALA A 112 17.33 -15.73 -20.66
CA ALA A 112 16.95 -14.35 -21.00
C ALA A 112 17.58 -13.29 -20.08
N ILE A 113 17.82 -13.63 -18.81
CA ILE A 113 18.49 -12.76 -17.82
C ILE A 113 20.00 -12.74 -18.09
N ALA A 114 20.60 -13.91 -18.32
CA ALA A 114 22.00 -14.08 -18.68
C ALA A 114 22.39 -13.30 -19.94
N ALA A 115 21.56 -13.35 -20.99
CA ALA A 115 21.77 -12.59 -22.22
C ALA A 115 21.72 -11.06 -22.04
N ARG A 116 21.23 -10.56 -20.90
CA ARG A 116 21.04 -9.12 -20.64
C ARG A 116 22.19 -8.53 -19.80
N ALA A 117 22.77 -9.30 -18.90
CA ALA A 117 23.88 -8.89 -18.03
C ALA A 117 25.24 -8.82 -18.76
N GLY A 118 25.51 -9.72 -19.71
CA GLY A 118 26.80 -9.80 -20.41
C GLY A 118 27.15 -8.65 -21.37
N ARG A 119 26.37 -7.56 -21.41
CA ARG A 119 26.51 -6.48 -22.40
C ARG A 119 26.95 -5.11 -21.85
N GLY A 120 27.37 -5.00 -20.58
CA GLY A 120 27.65 -3.69 -19.95
C GLY A 120 28.92 -3.54 -19.10
N GLY A 121 29.62 -4.63 -18.73
CA GLY A 121 30.59 -4.64 -17.61
C GLY A 121 31.95 -3.93 -17.78
N HIS A 122 32.12 -2.97 -18.69
CA HIS A 122 33.42 -2.33 -18.90
C HIS A 122 33.31 -0.83 -19.18
N ARG A 123 33.11 0.03 -18.17
CA ARG A 123 33.50 1.46 -18.17
C ARG A 123 33.10 2.15 -16.86
N LEU A 124 34.11 2.65 -16.12
CA LEU A 124 34.12 3.57 -14.95
C LEU A 124 34.66 2.91 -13.65
N GLY A 125 35.67 3.55 -13.05
CA GLY A 125 36.53 3.02 -11.99
C GLY A 125 36.02 3.21 -10.54
N PRO A 126 36.78 2.69 -9.54
CA PRO A 126 36.36 2.48 -8.15
C PRO A 126 36.14 3.75 -7.29
N ASP A 127 36.45 4.95 -7.79
CA ASP A 127 36.36 6.21 -7.02
C ASP A 127 35.07 7.02 -7.28
N PHE A 128 34.08 6.44 -7.98
CA PHE A 128 32.85 7.16 -8.31
C PHE A 128 31.99 7.45 -7.06
N ARG A 129 31.81 8.74 -6.74
CA ARG A 129 30.88 9.21 -5.69
C ARG A 129 29.64 9.86 -6.31
N TYR A 130 28.45 9.44 -5.87
CA TYR A 130 27.19 10.04 -6.31
C TYR A 130 26.89 11.35 -5.56
N PRO A 131 26.51 12.46 -6.22
CA PRO A 131 26.14 13.71 -5.56
C PRO A 131 24.86 13.53 -4.71
N SER A 132 24.98 13.66 -3.39
CA SER A 132 23.84 13.58 -2.44
C SER A 132 23.67 14.89 -1.67
N THR A 133 22.52 15.06 -1.03
CA THR A 133 22.25 16.13 -0.05
C THR A 133 22.16 15.53 1.35
N PRO A 134 22.56 16.22 2.43
CA PRO A 134 22.44 15.68 3.78
C PRO A 134 21.00 15.31 4.14
N THR A 135 20.80 14.20 4.86
CA THR A 135 19.49 13.86 5.44
C THR A 135 18.97 14.99 6.32
N GLY A 136 17.66 15.26 6.32
CA GLY A 136 17.10 16.41 7.05
C GLY A 136 17.12 17.72 6.27
N THR A 137 17.48 17.68 4.98
CA THR A 137 17.40 18.84 4.08
C THR A 137 16.28 18.68 3.06
N LEU A 138 15.61 19.78 2.72
CA LEU A 138 14.74 19.84 1.56
C LEU A 138 15.53 20.44 0.39
N PRO A 139 15.17 20.11 -0.85
CA PRO A 139 15.60 20.88 -2.02
C PRO A 139 14.92 22.27 -1.99
N GLU A 140 14.96 22.97 -3.13
CA GLU A 140 14.25 24.24 -3.27
C GLU A 140 12.76 24.11 -2.89
N VAL A 141 12.31 25.05 -2.06
CA VAL A 141 10.92 25.16 -1.61
C VAL A 141 10.27 26.29 -2.40
N VAL A 142 9.23 25.94 -3.14
CA VAL A 142 8.42 26.87 -3.94
C VAL A 142 7.33 27.46 -3.07
N GLU A 143 7.18 28.78 -3.14
CA GLU A 143 6.16 29.54 -2.41
C GLU A 143 5.20 30.19 -3.41
N ILE A 144 3.89 29.98 -3.22
CA ILE A 144 2.84 30.60 -4.03
C ILE A 144 1.71 31.07 -3.11
N GLY A 145 1.24 32.28 -3.35
CA GLY A 145 0.11 32.88 -2.66
C GLY A 145 0.50 33.75 -1.47
N THR A 146 -0.45 34.59 -1.06
CA THR A 146 -0.27 35.64 -0.05
C THR A 146 -1.35 35.58 1.02
N GLY A 147 -2.21 34.56 1.00
CA GLY A 147 -3.30 34.41 1.95
C GLY A 147 -2.84 34.18 3.39
N PRO A 148 -3.72 34.43 4.38
CA PRO A 148 -3.34 34.47 5.80
C PRO A 148 -3.03 33.09 6.39
N VAL A 149 -3.52 32.01 5.78
CA VAL A 149 -3.30 30.64 6.26
C VAL A 149 -2.10 30.03 5.54
N SER A 150 -1.08 29.65 6.30
CA SER A 150 0.13 29.00 5.77
C SER A 150 -0.09 27.50 5.59
N LEU A 151 0.21 26.98 4.39
CA LEU A 151 0.15 25.54 4.07
C LEU A 151 1.54 25.02 3.72
N ILE A 152 1.90 23.82 4.19
CA ILE A 152 3.05 23.06 3.69
C ILE A 152 2.52 21.82 2.95
N LEU A 153 2.75 21.76 1.65
CA LEU A 153 2.26 20.73 0.74
C LEU A 153 3.37 19.69 0.50
N ILE A 154 3.13 18.46 0.96
CA ILE A 154 4.12 17.40 1.01
C ILE A 154 3.77 16.32 -0.04
N PRO A 155 4.61 16.10 -1.07
CA PRO A 155 4.27 15.23 -2.19
C PRO A 155 4.41 13.73 -1.87
N GLU A 156 3.92 12.90 -2.79
CA GLU A 156 4.08 11.44 -2.79
C GLU A 156 5.41 11.00 -3.44
N PHE A 157 5.89 9.80 -3.12
CA PHE A 157 7.02 9.19 -3.85
C PHE A 157 6.76 9.15 -5.36
N ARG A 158 7.83 9.39 -6.14
CA ARG A 158 7.82 9.51 -7.61
C ARG A 158 7.06 10.72 -8.16
N LYS A 159 6.61 11.63 -7.29
CA LYS A 159 5.98 12.90 -7.69
C LYS A 159 6.85 14.05 -7.17
N ASN A 160 6.83 15.15 -7.90
CA ASN A 160 7.48 16.40 -7.50
C ASN A 160 6.42 17.42 -7.05
N TRP A 161 6.85 18.61 -6.63
CA TRP A 161 5.95 19.64 -6.11
C TRP A 161 4.84 20.08 -7.08
N THR A 162 5.01 19.91 -8.40
CA THR A 162 4.07 20.45 -9.40
C THR A 162 2.70 19.76 -9.37
N ILE A 163 2.54 18.65 -8.65
CA ILE A 163 1.21 18.06 -8.39
C ILE A 163 0.29 18.98 -7.57
N PHE A 164 0.86 20.00 -6.92
CA PHE A 164 0.14 21.02 -6.17
C PHE A 164 -0.04 22.33 -6.93
N GLU A 165 0.63 22.50 -8.08
CA GLU A 165 0.67 23.76 -8.81
C GLU A 165 -0.73 24.31 -9.13
N PRO A 166 -1.70 23.51 -9.65
CA PRO A 166 -3.06 24.02 -9.90
C PRO A 166 -3.77 24.49 -8.62
N PHE A 167 -3.68 23.71 -7.54
CA PHE A 167 -4.25 24.07 -6.23
C PHE A 167 -3.66 25.36 -5.68
N MET A 168 -2.33 25.49 -5.69
CA MET A 168 -1.61 26.65 -5.19
C MET A 168 -2.01 27.92 -5.94
N LYS A 169 -2.12 27.84 -7.28
CA LYS A 169 -2.54 28.97 -8.12
C LYS A 169 -4.00 29.34 -7.89
N ALA A 170 -4.90 28.36 -7.90
CA ALA A 170 -6.35 28.59 -7.72
C ALA A 170 -6.70 29.19 -6.35
N ASN A 171 -5.87 28.95 -5.33
CA ASN A 171 -6.12 29.40 -3.96
C ASN A 171 -5.07 30.39 -3.43
N ALA A 172 -4.32 31.05 -4.32
CA ALA A 172 -3.22 31.95 -3.95
C ALA A 172 -3.66 33.13 -3.05
N GLY A 173 -4.89 33.62 -3.20
CA GLY A 173 -5.45 34.66 -2.33
C GLY A 173 -5.91 34.15 -0.95
N ARG A 174 -6.12 32.84 -0.79
CA ARG A 174 -6.64 32.21 0.44
C ARG A 174 -5.51 31.64 1.30
N PHE A 175 -4.47 31.14 0.65
CA PHE A 175 -3.37 30.45 1.30
C PHE A 175 -2.02 31.00 0.85
N ARG A 176 -1.06 31.02 1.77
CA ARG A 176 0.36 31.10 1.46
C ARG A 176 0.93 29.68 1.51
N SER A 177 1.17 29.10 0.34
CA SER A 177 1.50 27.67 0.21
C SER A 177 2.98 27.47 -0.07
N TYR A 178 3.60 26.57 0.67
CA TYR A 178 4.97 26.09 0.49
C TYR A 178 4.94 24.66 -0.03
N ALA A 179 5.58 24.38 -1.16
CA ALA A 179 5.68 23.04 -1.72
C ALA A 179 7.13 22.71 -2.09
N PHE A 180 7.50 21.44 -2.08
CA PHE A 180 8.84 20.98 -2.41
C PHE A 180 8.79 19.61 -3.07
N SER A 181 9.88 19.20 -3.71
CA SER A 181 10.05 17.83 -4.18
C SER A 181 10.75 17.01 -3.10
N LEU A 182 10.40 15.74 -2.94
CA LEU A 182 11.20 14.85 -2.08
C LEU A 182 12.64 14.77 -2.64
N PRO A 183 13.68 14.80 -1.78
CA PRO A 183 15.07 14.58 -2.19
C PRO A 183 15.22 13.32 -3.05
N GLY A 184 15.77 13.46 -4.26
CA GLY A 184 15.93 12.36 -5.22
C GLY A 184 14.84 12.28 -6.28
N TYR A 185 13.84 13.17 -6.24
CA TYR A 185 12.80 13.29 -7.27
C TYR A 185 12.79 14.66 -7.94
N GLY A 186 12.25 14.70 -9.16
CA GLY A 186 12.12 15.96 -9.92
C GLY A 186 13.46 16.64 -10.21
N GLY A 187 14.53 15.85 -10.38
CA GLY A 187 15.88 16.36 -10.64
C GLY A 187 16.66 16.79 -9.39
N THR A 188 16.10 16.64 -8.18
CA THR A 188 16.77 17.01 -6.93
C THR A 188 17.79 15.96 -6.50
N ARG A 189 18.81 16.37 -5.73
CA ARG A 189 19.78 15.44 -5.15
C ARG A 189 19.10 14.52 -4.11
N PRO A 190 19.33 13.20 -4.13
CA PRO A 190 18.82 12.27 -3.13
C PRO A 190 19.56 12.43 -1.80
N TYR A 191 18.97 11.89 -0.73
CA TYR A 191 19.70 11.63 0.50
C TYR A 191 20.79 10.57 0.30
N PRO A 192 21.76 10.46 1.22
CA PRO A 192 22.76 9.42 1.16
C PRO A 192 22.08 8.05 1.32
N LEU A 193 22.52 7.08 0.53
CA LEU A 193 22.10 5.70 0.75
C LEU A 193 22.63 5.22 2.10
N PRO A 194 21.79 4.61 2.95
CA PRO A 194 22.28 4.00 4.18
C PRO A 194 23.25 2.85 3.87
N GLN A 195 24.20 2.59 4.77
CA GLN A 195 25.17 1.48 4.62
C GLN A 195 24.51 0.09 4.59
N ALA A 196 23.34 -0.04 5.21
CA ALA A 196 22.53 -1.26 5.22
C ALA A 196 21.14 -1.02 4.61
N ALA A 197 20.57 -2.05 3.98
CA ALA A 197 19.21 -2.02 3.44
C ALA A 197 18.15 -2.18 4.55
N ASP A 198 18.20 -1.32 5.58
CA ASP A 198 17.18 -1.25 6.62
C ASP A 198 16.11 -0.23 6.21
N TYR A 199 14.97 -0.72 5.74
CA TYR A 199 13.83 0.10 5.37
C TYR A 199 12.94 0.44 6.58
N GLY A 200 12.98 -0.35 7.65
CA GLY A 200 12.21 -0.13 8.89
C GLY A 200 12.68 1.09 9.67
N ALA A 201 13.96 1.44 9.56
CA ALA A 201 14.52 2.68 10.09
C ALA A 201 13.89 3.94 9.50
N ARG A 202 13.31 3.87 8.28
CA ARG A 202 12.58 4.97 7.62
C ARG A 202 13.36 6.29 7.57
N ALA A 203 14.69 6.19 7.44
CA ALA A 203 15.59 7.32 7.57
C ALA A 203 15.32 8.45 6.57
N TRP A 204 14.81 8.14 5.37
CA TRP A 204 14.51 9.15 4.37
C TRP A 204 13.16 9.83 4.64
N LEU A 205 12.10 9.07 4.93
CA LEU A 205 10.81 9.65 5.32
C LEU A 205 10.91 10.50 6.59
N ASP A 206 11.60 9.99 7.61
CA ASP A 206 11.85 10.72 8.86
C ASP A 206 12.78 11.92 8.63
N GLY A 207 13.76 11.80 7.72
CA GLY A 207 14.58 12.92 7.29
C GLY A 207 13.77 14.05 6.67
N VAL A 208 12.77 13.73 5.85
CA VAL A 208 11.86 14.74 5.29
C VAL A 208 11.01 15.39 6.38
N ALA A 209 10.53 14.63 7.38
CA ALA A 209 9.82 15.18 8.52
C ALA A 209 10.66 16.20 9.31
N THR A 210 11.92 15.85 9.62
CA THR A 210 12.89 16.78 10.23
C THR A 210 13.12 18.02 9.36
N ALA A 211 13.18 17.85 8.05
CA ALA A 211 13.39 18.96 7.12
C ALA A 211 12.18 19.90 7.04
N VAL A 212 10.95 19.38 7.15
CA VAL A 212 9.71 20.16 7.27
C VAL A 212 9.68 20.92 8.60
N GLU A 213 10.05 20.30 9.71
CA GLU A 213 10.18 20.99 11.01
C GLU A 213 11.12 22.19 10.90
N ARG A 214 12.30 21.98 10.29
CA ARG A 214 13.28 23.04 10.05
C ARG A 214 12.71 24.14 9.16
N LEU A 215 11.95 23.79 8.12
CA LEU A 215 11.29 24.78 7.25
C LEU A 215 10.33 25.68 8.06
N ILE A 216 9.50 25.10 8.93
CA ILE A 216 8.57 25.86 9.79
C ILE A 216 9.34 26.87 10.64
N ARG A 217 10.42 26.43 11.30
CA ARG A 217 11.24 27.27 12.17
C ARG A 217 11.98 28.36 11.39
N THR A 218 12.66 28.00 10.31
CA THR A 218 13.47 28.94 9.51
C THR A 218 12.63 30.00 8.83
N ARG A 219 11.44 29.64 8.33
CA ARG A 219 10.48 30.58 7.73
C ARG A 219 9.58 31.27 8.77
N ARG A 220 9.74 30.95 10.06
CA ARG A 220 8.96 31.50 11.19
C ARG A 220 7.45 31.38 10.96
N LEU A 221 7.01 30.23 10.44
CA LEU A 221 5.60 30.00 10.13
C LEU A 221 4.82 29.79 11.43
N THR A 222 3.76 30.57 11.63
CA THR A 222 2.87 30.40 12.77
C THR A 222 1.89 29.26 12.48
N ARG A 223 2.12 28.10 13.12
CA ARG A 223 1.20 26.95 13.12
C ARG A 223 0.63 26.61 11.72
N PRO A 224 1.48 26.36 10.70
CA PRO A 224 0.98 26.00 9.37
C PRO A 224 0.19 24.69 9.39
N ILE A 225 -0.72 24.54 8.44
CA ILE A 225 -1.39 23.26 8.18
C ILE A 225 -0.50 22.41 7.26
N LEU A 226 -0.24 21.18 7.67
CA LEU A 226 0.52 20.22 6.87
C LEU A 226 -0.44 19.43 5.97
N VAL A 227 -0.26 19.53 4.66
CA VAL A 227 -1.10 18.84 3.67
C VAL A 227 -0.28 17.74 3.01
N GLY A 228 -0.54 16.49 3.40
CA GLY A 228 0.14 15.31 2.89
C GLY A 228 -0.58 14.70 1.70
N ALA A 229 0.08 14.64 0.53
CA ALA A 229 -0.45 13.92 -0.63
C ALA A 229 -0.17 12.43 -0.53
N LEU A 230 -1.24 11.63 -0.70
CA LEU A 230 -1.20 10.17 -0.67
C LEU A 230 -0.43 9.70 0.57
N SER A 231 0.25 8.56 0.50
CA SER A 231 0.70 7.87 1.69
C SER A 231 2.04 8.39 2.22
N ALA A 232 3.03 8.72 1.39
CA ALA A 232 4.29 9.30 1.90
C ALA A 232 4.09 10.72 2.44
N GLY A 233 3.30 11.56 1.77
CA GLY A 233 3.01 12.89 2.25
C GLY A 233 2.24 12.86 3.57
N THR A 234 1.27 11.95 3.70
CA THR A 234 0.54 11.72 4.95
C THR A 234 1.46 11.23 6.07
N TYR A 235 2.39 10.32 5.77
CA TYR A 235 3.39 9.85 6.74
C TYR A 235 4.17 11.01 7.33
N VAL A 236 4.74 11.88 6.49
CA VAL A 236 5.53 13.02 6.93
C VAL A 236 4.67 13.99 7.75
N ALA A 237 3.47 14.33 7.27
CA ALA A 237 2.58 15.27 7.94
C ALA A 237 2.17 14.79 9.35
N VAL A 238 1.75 13.53 9.46
CA VAL A 238 1.38 12.91 10.73
C VAL A 238 2.59 12.82 11.66
N THR A 239 3.76 12.43 11.15
CA THR A 239 4.98 12.28 11.95
C THR A 239 5.43 13.61 12.56
N VAL A 240 5.37 14.71 11.77
CA VAL A 240 5.68 16.04 12.30
C VAL A 240 4.65 16.45 13.34
N ALA A 241 3.36 16.26 13.08
CA ALA A 241 2.28 16.64 14.01
C ALA A 241 2.27 15.82 15.30
N SER A 242 2.68 14.55 15.27
CA SER A 242 2.77 13.70 16.46
C SER A 242 3.99 14.04 17.31
N ARG A 243 5.12 14.41 16.69
CA ARG A 243 6.36 14.77 17.40
C ARG A 243 6.34 16.22 17.92
N HIS A 244 5.75 17.13 17.14
CA HIS A 244 5.79 18.58 17.38
C HIS A 244 4.41 19.25 17.20
N PRO A 245 3.37 18.86 17.98
CA PRO A 245 2.03 19.44 17.88
C PRO A 245 2.00 20.96 18.14
N GLU A 246 2.98 21.50 18.85
CA GLU A 246 3.16 22.94 19.10
C GLU A 246 3.48 23.73 17.83
N LEU A 247 4.13 23.10 16.84
CA LEU A 247 4.59 23.76 15.62
C LEU A 247 3.51 23.85 14.54
N VAL A 248 2.46 23.04 14.59
CA VAL A 248 1.53 22.85 13.45
C VAL A 248 0.10 23.19 13.85
N GLY A 249 -0.67 23.75 12.92
CA GLY A 249 -2.08 24.11 13.14
C GLY A 249 -3.05 22.95 12.92
N GLY A 250 -2.66 21.97 12.11
CA GLY A 250 -3.45 20.78 11.81
C GLY A 250 -2.82 19.95 10.68
N VAL A 251 -3.40 18.78 10.42
CA VAL A 251 -2.99 17.88 9.35
C VAL A 251 -4.15 17.67 8.38
N VAL A 252 -3.87 17.73 7.08
CA VAL A 252 -4.79 17.33 6.01
C VAL A 252 -4.16 16.19 5.24
N SER A 253 -4.76 15.00 5.29
CA SER A 253 -4.35 13.83 4.49
C SER A 253 -5.19 13.75 3.23
N LEU A 254 -4.54 13.80 2.05
CA LEU A 254 -5.19 13.67 0.75
C LEU A 254 -5.02 12.23 0.25
N ASN A 255 -6.06 11.41 0.41
CA ASN A 255 -6.09 10.01 0.00
C ASN A 255 -4.88 9.18 0.51
N GLY A 256 -4.36 9.49 1.69
CA GLY A 256 -3.21 8.79 2.26
C GLY A 256 -3.59 7.61 3.13
N ALA A 257 -3.02 6.44 2.84
CA ALA A 257 -3.14 5.27 3.71
C ALA A 257 -2.21 5.40 4.91
N LEU A 258 -2.67 4.93 6.07
CA LEU A 258 -1.92 4.92 7.33
C LEU A 258 -0.90 3.79 7.40
N PHE A 259 -1.13 2.73 6.64
CA PHE A 259 -0.26 1.57 6.50
C PHE A 259 -0.63 0.81 5.22
N ASP A 260 0.30 -0.02 4.71
CA ASP A 260 -0.04 -0.95 3.64
C ASP A 260 -0.82 -2.16 4.20
N ALA A 261 -2.05 -2.31 3.70
CA ALA A 261 -2.95 -3.40 4.07
C ALA A 261 -2.59 -4.73 3.38
N SER A 262 -1.73 -4.71 2.36
CA SER A 262 -1.33 -5.93 1.65
C SER A 262 -0.40 -6.85 2.46
N ILE A 263 0.24 -6.32 3.51
CA ILE A 263 1.23 -7.00 4.34
C ILE A 263 0.57 -7.86 5.44
N GLY A 264 -0.75 -7.78 5.60
CA GLY A 264 -1.53 -8.58 6.54
C GLY A 264 -2.53 -7.74 7.35
N ALA A 265 -3.43 -8.42 8.07
CA ALA A 265 -4.52 -7.78 8.80
C ALA A 265 -4.04 -6.86 9.95
N ASN A 266 -2.92 -7.20 10.62
CA ASN A 266 -2.35 -6.38 11.69
C ASN A 266 -0.88 -6.74 12.03
N PRO A 267 0.07 -6.70 11.07
CA PRO A 267 1.45 -7.06 11.36
C PRO A 267 2.12 -6.05 12.31
N THR A 268 2.92 -6.55 13.23
CA THR A 268 3.85 -5.76 14.05
C THR A 268 4.86 -5.02 13.17
N PRO A 269 5.53 -3.96 13.66
CA PRO A 269 6.58 -3.29 12.89
C PRO A 269 7.70 -4.24 12.42
N ALA A 270 8.06 -5.23 13.25
CA ALA A 270 9.06 -6.24 12.89
C ALA A 270 8.57 -7.17 11.77
N GLU A 271 7.31 -7.61 11.82
CA GLU A 271 6.71 -8.42 10.75
C GLU A 271 6.59 -7.63 9.44
N ARG A 272 6.25 -6.34 9.50
CA ARG A 272 6.26 -5.46 8.32
C ARG A 272 7.66 -5.37 7.71
N ALA A 273 8.67 -5.11 8.53
CA ALA A 273 10.06 -5.04 8.08
C ALA A 273 10.52 -6.37 7.46
N ALA A 274 10.18 -7.49 8.09
CA ALA A 274 10.50 -8.83 7.59
C ALA A 274 9.81 -9.14 6.25
N ALA A 275 8.54 -8.78 6.11
CA ALA A 275 7.79 -8.97 4.87
C ALA A 275 8.39 -8.16 3.72
N VAL A 276 8.71 -6.88 3.95
CA VAL A 276 9.36 -6.01 2.96
C VAL A 276 10.76 -6.50 2.61
N ALA A 277 11.55 -6.96 3.59
CA ALA A 277 12.88 -7.53 3.32
C ALA A 277 12.85 -8.78 2.43
N GLN A 278 11.72 -9.49 2.38
CA GLN A 278 11.51 -10.67 1.54
C GLN A 278 10.84 -10.34 0.18
N ASP A 279 10.46 -9.08 -0.04
CA ASP A 279 9.79 -8.66 -1.28
C ASP A 279 10.76 -8.75 -2.48
N PRO A 280 10.38 -9.45 -3.56
CA PRO A 280 11.23 -9.60 -4.75
C PRO A 280 11.66 -8.28 -5.40
N ASP A 281 10.82 -7.24 -5.37
CA ASP A 281 11.13 -5.92 -5.93
C ASP A 281 12.10 -5.15 -5.03
N VAL A 282 12.02 -5.33 -3.71
CA VAL A 282 13.00 -4.81 -2.74
C VAL A 282 14.36 -5.44 -2.97
N LEU A 283 14.43 -6.77 -3.06
CA LEU A 283 15.66 -7.51 -3.31
C LEU A 283 16.29 -7.10 -4.66
N LEU A 284 15.47 -6.94 -5.70
CA LEU A 284 15.91 -6.43 -7.00
C LEU A 284 16.45 -4.99 -6.90
N SER A 285 15.79 -4.13 -6.13
CA SER A 285 16.26 -2.75 -5.92
C SER A 285 17.59 -2.71 -5.18
N VAL A 286 17.78 -3.51 -4.12
CA VAL A 286 19.06 -3.60 -3.38
C VAL A 286 20.19 -4.04 -4.32
N LEU A 287 19.95 -5.05 -5.17
CA LEU A 287 20.93 -5.52 -6.15
C LEU A 287 21.30 -4.43 -7.16
N LEU A 288 20.31 -3.74 -7.73
CA LEU A 288 20.51 -2.63 -8.67
C LEU A 288 21.22 -1.43 -8.00
N THR A 289 20.98 -1.20 -6.71
CA THR A 289 21.65 -0.15 -5.91
C THR A 289 23.12 -0.45 -5.70
N ARG A 290 23.48 -1.73 -5.55
CA ARG A 290 24.87 -2.17 -5.41
C ARG A 290 25.61 -2.05 -6.75
N GLU A 291 25.01 -2.47 -7.87
CA GLU A 291 25.58 -2.32 -9.22
C GLU A 291 25.79 -0.84 -9.61
N ALA A 292 24.84 -0.01 -9.23
CA ALA A 292 24.88 1.45 -9.33
C ALA A 292 26.07 2.09 -8.60
N LEU A 293 26.36 1.62 -7.40
CA LEU A 293 27.46 2.09 -6.56
C LEU A 293 28.82 1.55 -7.03
N THR A 294 28.84 0.52 -7.88
CA THR A 294 30.06 -0.07 -8.45
C THR A 294 30.35 0.38 -9.89
N GLY A 295 29.65 1.40 -10.42
CA GLY A 295 30.16 2.22 -11.53
C GLY A 295 29.36 2.31 -12.84
N ASP A 296 28.24 1.60 -13.02
CA ASP A 296 27.56 1.56 -14.34
C ASP A 296 26.27 2.41 -14.39
N SER A 297 26.41 3.74 -14.39
CA SER A 297 25.23 4.63 -14.38
C SER A 297 24.62 4.85 -15.77
N ALA A 298 25.41 4.91 -16.85
CA ALA A 298 24.94 5.38 -18.15
C ALA A 298 24.02 4.40 -18.90
N ALA A 299 24.26 3.08 -18.78
CA ALA A 299 23.45 2.07 -19.46
C ALA A 299 22.15 1.71 -18.69
N VAL A 300 22.16 1.86 -17.35
CA VAL A 300 20.98 1.72 -16.49
C VAL A 300 19.99 2.86 -16.72
N LEU A 301 20.50 4.08 -16.99
CA LEU A 301 19.70 5.27 -17.30
C LEU A 301 18.87 5.13 -18.60
N ALA A 302 19.29 4.29 -19.55
CA ALA A 302 18.70 4.23 -20.90
C ALA A 302 17.73 3.06 -21.15
N ARG A 303 17.53 2.13 -20.21
CA ARG A 303 16.95 0.80 -20.53
C ARG A 303 15.64 0.45 -19.81
N ARG A 304 14.63 1.29 -19.99
CA ARG A 304 13.23 0.97 -20.35
C ARG A 304 12.35 2.18 -19.98
N PRO A 305 11.60 2.79 -20.91
CA PRO A 305 10.49 3.61 -20.48
C PRO A 305 9.51 2.73 -19.70
N ILE A 306 8.95 3.27 -18.61
CA ILE A 306 7.78 2.70 -17.91
C ILE A 306 6.56 2.88 -18.84
N ALA A 307 6.60 2.25 -20.01
CA ALA A 307 5.57 2.36 -21.04
C ALA A 307 4.67 1.12 -21.13
N ALA A 308 4.91 0.07 -20.34
CA ALA A 308 4.26 -1.22 -20.62
C ALA A 308 2.95 -1.49 -19.86
N ARG A 309 2.59 -0.76 -18.80
CA ARG A 309 1.25 -0.80 -18.17
C ARG A 309 1.04 0.51 -17.44
N ASN A 310 0.17 1.38 -17.93
CA ASN A 310 0.24 2.79 -17.56
C ASN A 310 -0.89 3.24 -16.58
N PRO A 311 -0.62 3.31 -15.26
CA PRO A 311 -1.57 3.69 -14.22
C PRO A 311 -1.92 5.19 -14.15
N VAL A 312 -1.46 6.07 -15.03
CA VAL A 312 -1.57 7.52 -14.74
C VAL A 312 -3.01 8.05 -14.79
N ARG A 313 -3.91 7.37 -15.52
CA ARG A 313 -5.37 7.59 -15.41
C ARG A 313 -5.96 7.31 -14.02
N PHE A 314 -5.22 6.70 -13.08
CA PHE A 314 -5.64 6.59 -11.68
C PHE A 314 -5.49 7.88 -10.88
N TYR A 315 -4.61 8.78 -11.34
CA TYR A 315 -4.17 9.91 -10.53
C TYR A 315 -4.84 11.22 -10.96
N THR A 316 -5.07 11.40 -12.26
CA THR A 316 -5.72 12.61 -12.76
C THR A 316 -6.55 12.37 -14.02
N ARG A 317 -7.49 13.27 -14.29
CA ARG A 317 -8.25 13.35 -15.55
C ARG A 317 -7.49 14.06 -16.66
N ASP A 318 -6.60 14.98 -16.32
CA ASP A 318 -5.92 15.86 -17.27
C ASP A 318 -4.74 15.16 -17.97
N SER A 319 -4.84 15.06 -19.30
CA SER A 319 -3.82 14.46 -20.19
C SER A 319 -2.50 15.23 -20.26
N VAL A 320 -2.49 16.52 -19.92
CA VAL A 320 -1.28 17.37 -19.87
C VAL A 320 -0.60 17.27 -18.50
N GLY A 321 -1.37 17.27 -17.41
CA GLY A 321 -0.89 16.91 -16.07
C GLY A 321 -0.29 15.50 -16.02
N LEU A 322 -0.88 14.58 -16.77
CA LEU A 322 -0.38 13.23 -17.08
C LEU A 322 1.09 13.24 -17.56
N GLN A 323 1.47 14.14 -18.49
CA GLN A 323 2.86 14.27 -19.00
C GLN A 323 3.83 14.87 -17.97
N LYS A 324 3.37 15.84 -17.16
CA LYS A 324 4.17 16.35 -16.04
C LYS A 324 4.44 15.24 -15.02
N VAL A 325 3.43 14.44 -14.67
CA VAL A 325 3.58 13.26 -13.80
C VAL A 325 4.50 12.20 -14.44
N TYR A 326 4.45 11.99 -15.77
CA TYR A 326 5.40 11.13 -16.48
C TYR A 326 6.85 11.63 -16.43
N GLY A 327 7.07 12.94 -16.62
CA GLY A 327 8.40 13.56 -16.61
C GLY A 327 9.11 13.50 -15.26
N MET A 328 8.38 13.20 -14.18
CA MET A 328 8.91 13.04 -12.82
C MET A 328 9.67 11.72 -12.60
N HIS A 329 9.62 10.78 -13.56
CA HIS A 329 10.33 9.50 -13.52
C HIS A 329 11.80 9.56 -13.97
N LEU A 330 12.34 10.74 -14.26
CA LEU A 330 13.73 10.95 -14.68
C LEU A 330 14.72 10.89 -13.49
N SER A 331 14.55 9.93 -12.59
CA SER A 331 15.45 9.75 -11.44
C SER A 331 15.91 8.30 -11.34
N PHE A 332 17.12 8.13 -10.81
CA PHE A 332 17.83 6.86 -10.77
C PHE A 332 17.05 5.79 -9.99
N ARG A 333 16.91 4.60 -10.58
CA ARG A 333 15.99 3.53 -10.13
C ARG A 333 16.16 3.11 -8.66
N PRO A 334 17.37 2.96 -8.10
CA PRO A 334 17.61 2.76 -6.67
C PRO A 334 16.94 3.78 -5.72
N PHE A 335 16.87 5.05 -6.10
CA PHE A 335 16.30 6.11 -5.25
C PHE A 335 14.77 6.19 -5.39
N LEU A 336 14.23 5.80 -6.55
CA LEU A 336 12.79 5.81 -6.84
C LEU A 336 11.98 4.89 -5.89
N GLU A 337 12.64 3.87 -5.33
CA GLU A 337 11.95 2.84 -4.54
C GLU A 337 12.22 2.94 -3.04
N ARG A 338 13.22 3.74 -2.61
CA ARG A 338 13.58 3.82 -1.18
C ARG A 338 12.42 4.30 -0.32
N TYR A 339 11.81 5.43 -0.68
CA TYR A 339 10.64 5.97 0.04
C TYR A 339 9.44 5.02 -0.01
N TYR A 340 9.25 4.30 -1.13
CA TYR A 340 8.16 3.34 -1.26
C TYR A 340 8.35 2.18 -0.27
N PHE A 341 9.55 1.60 -0.19
CA PHE A 341 9.84 0.52 0.74
C PHE A 341 9.86 0.95 2.20
N GLU A 342 10.38 2.15 2.51
CA GLU A 342 10.24 2.73 3.84
C GLU A 342 8.75 2.88 4.22
N TRP A 343 7.91 3.33 3.28
CA TRP A 343 6.46 3.40 3.50
C TRP A 343 5.81 2.02 3.69
N LEU A 344 6.20 0.99 2.94
CA LEU A 344 5.67 -0.37 3.15
C LEU A 344 5.93 -0.87 4.58
N THR A 345 7.04 -0.48 5.19
CA THR A 345 7.34 -0.81 6.59
C THR A 345 6.62 0.07 7.61
N ALA A 346 6.02 1.19 7.17
CA ALA A 346 5.42 2.18 8.06
C ALA A 346 4.07 1.73 8.63
N ASP A 347 3.81 2.16 9.86
CA ASP A 347 2.52 2.02 10.54
C ASP A 347 2.22 3.28 11.34
N LEU A 348 1.29 4.10 10.85
CA LEU A 348 0.97 5.39 11.47
C LEU A 348 -0.10 5.31 12.56
N ARG A 349 -0.71 4.15 12.84
CA ARG A 349 -1.83 4.05 13.80
C ARG A 349 -1.45 4.58 15.18
N GLY A 350 -0.28 4.18 15.68
CA GLY A 350 0.25 4.68 16.96
C GLY A 350 0.60 6.17 16.92
N ALA A 351 1.12 6.67 15.80
CA ALA A 351 1.48 8.08 15.65
C ALA A 351 0.23 8.98 15.63
N VAL A 352 -0.80 8.61 14.86
CA VAL A 352 -2.04 9.39 14.79
C VAL A 352 -2.76 9.40 16.15
N ALA A 353 -2.74 8.30 16.91
CA ALA A 353 -3.29 8.26 18.27
C ALA A 353 -2.65 9.29 19.22
N GLN A 354 -1.43 9.75 18.93
CA GLN A 354 -0.70 10.75 19.70
C GLN A 354 -0.90 12.18 19.17
N VAL A 355 -1.51 12.36 17.99
CA VAL A 355 -1.73 13.69 17.40
C VAL A 355 -2.71 14.49 18.26
N ARG A 356 -2.28 15.69 18.68
CA ARG A 356 -3.08 16.61 19.52
C ARG A 356 -3.69 17.77 18.76
N VAL A 357 -3.42 17.88 17.46
CA VAL A 357 -3.96 18.91 16.58
C VAL A 357 -5.08 18.35 15.70
N PRO A 358 -6.01 19.17 15.20
CA PRO A 358 -7.04 18.72 14.27
C PRO A 358 -6.46 17.96 13.07
N VAL A 359 -7.13 16.88 12.66
CA VAL A 359 -6.78 16.07 11.50
C VAL A 359 -7.98 16.00 10.57
N LEU A 360 -7.78 16.32 9.29
CA LEU A 360 -8.75 16.11 8.24
C LEU A 360 -8.24 15.02 7.29
N ALA A 361 -8.97 13.91 7.21
CA ALA A 361 -8.76 12.90 6.18
C ALA A 361 -9.73 13.14 5.02
N ILE A 362 -9.18 13.23 3.80
CA ILE A 362 -9.94 13.33 2.55
C ILE A 362 -9.66 12.08 1.72
N PRO A 363 -10.34 10.94 1.97
CA PRO A 363 -10.31 9.80 1.07
C PRO A 363 -10.92 10.19 -0.28
N SER A 364 -10.25 9.87 -1.38
CA SER A 364 -10.79 10.14 -2.72
C SER A 364 -11.34 8.87 -3.35
N SER A 365 -12.50 8.96 -4.00
CA SER A 365 -12.96 7.92 -4.90
C SER A 365 -13.05 8.34 -6.36
N ALA A 366 -12.40 7.59 -7.25
CA ALA A 366 -12.33 7.88 -8.66
C ALA A 366 -13.65 7.61 -9.37
N ASP A 367 -13.82 8.30 -10.49
CA ASP A 367 -14.91 8.12 -11.44
C ASP A 367 -14.94 6.71 -12.06
N ASP A 368 -16.10 6.35 -12.61
CA ASP A 368 -16.34 5.07 -13.29
C ASP A 368 -15.43 4.87 -14.52
N GLY A 369 -14.81 5.94 -15.04
CA GLY A 369 -13.83 5.90 -16.14
C GLY A 369 -12.38 5.62 -15.72
N ALA A 370 -12.11 5.48 -14.42
CA ALA A 370 -10.78 5.16 -13.92
C ALA A 370 -10.46 3.65 -14.08
N PRO A 371 -9.19 3.28 -14.39
CA PRO A 371 -8.83 1.88 -14.68
C PRO A 371 -9.00 0.88 -13.52
N GLN A 372 -9.33 1.34 -12.31
CA GLN A 372 -9.67 0.59 -11.07
C GLN A 372 -10.43 1.58 -10.19
N ARG A 373 -11.37 1.06 -9.40
CA ARG A 373 -11.97 1.81 -8.31
C ARG A 373 -10.89 2.12 -7.26
N THR A 374 -10.66 3.40 -7.01
CA THR A 374 -9.90 3.95 -5.86
C THR A 374 -10.10 3.19 -4.56
N SER A 375 -9.08 3.23 -3.72
CA SER A 375 -8.98 2.41 -2.53
C SER A 375 -9.95 2.86 -1.43
N ARG A 376 -11.13 2.24 -1.43
CA ARG A 376 -12.07 2.18 -0.30
C ARG A 376 -11.37 1.82 1.03
N SER A 377 -10.20 1.18 0.97
CA SER A 377 -9.35 0.91 2.12
C SER A 377 -8.87 2.16 2.86
N VAL A 378 -8.58 3.28 2.18
CA VAL A 378 -8.12 4.51 2.84
C VAL A 378 -9.22 5.08 3.73
N HIS A 379 -10.46 5.15 3.21
CA HIS A 379 -11.62 5.54 4.00
C HIS A 379 -11.79 4.63 5.22
N THR A 380 -11.76 3.31 5.00
CA THR A 380 -11.89 2.32 6.08
C THR A 380 -10.81 2.48 7.14
N GLN A 381 -9.54 2.70 6.77
CA GLN A 381 -8.43 2.89 7.72
C GLN A 381 -8.64 4.13 8.61
N TRP A 382 -9.01 5.27 8.01
CA TRP A 382 -9.25 6.51 8.76
C TRP A 382 -10.51 6.42 9.63
N ALA A 383 -11.61 5.88 9.12
CA ALA A 383 -12.84 5.68 9.87
C ALA A 383 -12.63 4.73 11.06
N HIS A 384 -11.86 3.67 10.84
CA HIS A 384 -11.48 2.74 11.88
C HIS A 384 -10.68 3.45 12.99
N LEU A 385 -9.66 4.23 12.59
CA LEU A 385 -8.81 4.90 13.57
C LEU A 385 -9.57 5.99 14.36
N ALA A 386 -10.46 6.74 13.70
CA ALA A 386 -11.32 7.70 14.38
C ALA A 386 -12.24 7.02 15.40
N ALA A 387 -12.74 5.82 15.09
CA ALA A 387 -13.56 5.03 16.02
C ALA A 387 -12.75 4.49 17.22
N LEU A 388 -11.49 4.11 17.04
CA LEU A 388 -10.59 3.70 18.14
C LEU A 388 -10.20 4.86 19.05
N HIS A 389 -10.11 6.08 18.51
CA HIS A 389 -9.65 7.26 19.23
C HIS A 389 -10.70 8.38 19.14
N PRO A 390 -11.87 8.23 19.80
CA PRO A 390 -12.94 9.23 19.73
C PRO A 390 -12.54 10.60 20.31
N ALA A 391 -11.48 10.64 21.13
CA ALA A 391 -10.90 11.88 21.65
C ALA A 391 -9.92 12.57 20.68
N ALA A 392 -9.46 11.87 19.65
CA ALA A 392 -8.61 12.48 18.62
C ALA A 392 -9.49 13.33 17.69
N PRO A 393 -9.10 14.58 17.38
CA PRO A 393 -9.91 15.51 16.58
C PRO A 393 -9.83 15.17 15.07
N ILE A 394 -10.30 13.98 14.69
CA ILE A 394 -10.26 13.46 13.31
C ILE A 394 -11.60 13.74 12.62
N GLN A 395 -11.58 14.51 11.54
CA GLN A 395 -12.68 14.67 10.60
C GLN A 395 -12.42 13.86 9.34
N ILE A 396 -13.45 13.21 8.81
CA ILE A 396 -13.37 12.46 7.54
C ILE A 396 -14.36 13.10 6.55
N ALA A 397 -13.81 13.61 5.45
CA ALA A 397 -14.58 14.26 4.38
C ALA A 397 -14.27 13.61 3.02
N PRO A 398 -15.01 12.55 2.64
CA PRO A 398 -14.77 11.86 1.37
C PRO A 398 -15.00 12.77 0.15
N PHE A 399 -14.15 12.62 -0.85
CA PHE A 399 -14.25 13.28 -2.15
C PHE A 399 -14.49 12.23 -3.25
N GLU A 400 -15.72 12.12 -3.70
CA GLU A 400 -16.12 11.23 -4.80
C GLU A 400 -15.95 11.92 -6.16
N GLU A 401 -15.82 11.12 -7.22
CA GLU A 401 -15.50 11.60 -8.56
C GLU A 401 -14.22 12.46 -8.53
N VAL A 402 -13.20 11.99 -7.82
CA VAL A 402 -11.87 12.61 -7.75
C VAL A 402 -10.83 11.49 -7.78
N ARG A 403 -9.90 11.55 -8.73
CA ARG A 403 -8.83 10.55 -8.85
C ARG A 403 -7.74 10.80 -7.80
N GLY A 404 -6.71 9.95 -7.77
CA GLY A 404 -5.75 9.90 -6.65
C GLY A 404 -4.99 11.19 -6.32
N LEU A 405 -5.02 12.23 -7.17
CA LEU A 405 -4.45 13.55 -6.88
C LEU A 405 -5.56 14.61 -6.71
N THR A 406 -6.16 14.67 -5.52
CA THR A 406 -7.21 15.65 -5.19
C THR A 406 -6.80 17.09 -5.43
N SER A 407 -5.53 17.45 -5.16
CA SER A 407 -4.99 18.79 -5.41
C SER A 407 -4.94 19.17 -6.89
N TYR A 408 -4.98 18.19 -7.78
CA TYR A 408 -4.94 18.41 -9.22
C TYR A 408 -6.35 18.34 -9.82
N ASP A 409 -7.14 17.36 -9.40
CA ASP A 409 -8.46 17.08 -9.98
C ASP A 409 -9.60 17.95 -9.41
N ALA A 410 -9.47 18.45 -8.17
CA ALA A 410 -10.49 19.25 -7.48
C ALA A 410 -9.87 20.41 -6.67
N PRO A 411 -9.06 21.29 -7.28
CA PRO A 411 -8.29 22.30 -6.56
C PRO A 411 -9.15 23.35 -5.84
N ALA A 412 -10.31 23.73 -6.39
CA ALA A 412 -11.20 24.72 -5.78
C ALA A 412 -11.92 24.12 -4.56
N GLU A 413 -12.51 22.95 -4.72
CA GLU A 413 -13.24 22.23 -3.66
C GLU A 413 -12.29 21.80 -2.53
N LEU A 414 -11.05 21.41 -2.86
CA LEU A 414 -10.03 21.17 -1.85
C LEU A 414 -9.70 22.45 -1.07
N GLY A 415 -9.64 23.60 -1.75
CA GLY A 415 -9.45 24.90 -1.12
C GLY A 415 -10.57 25.24 -0.15
N ASP A 416 -11.82 24.96 -0.51
CA ASP A 416 -12.99 25.14 0.35
C ASP A 416 -12.94 24.23 1.58
N ALA A 417 -12.57 22.96 1.39
CA ALA A 417 -12.41 22.02 2.48
C ALA A 417 -11.31 22.47 3.47
N ILE A 418 -10.14 22.87 2.97
CA ILE A 418 -9.03 23.34 3.81
C ILE A 418 -9.40 24.65 4.51
N ALA A 419 -10.11 25.57 3.86
CA ALA A 419 -10.55 26.82 4.49
C ALA A 419 -11.63 26.58 5.57
N ALA A 420 -12.54 25.64 5.37
CA ALA A 420 -13.50 25.23 6.39
C ALA A 420 -12.77 24.60 7.59
N PHE A 421 -11.84 23.69 7.32
CA PHE A 421 -11.02 23.02 8.32
C PHE A 421 -10.17 24.01 9.15
N ALA A 422 -9.47 24.93 8.48
CA ALA A 422 -8.67 25.97 9.14
C ALA A 422 -9.51 26.89 10.04
N ALA A 423 -10.78 27.10 9.69
CA ALA A 423 -11.74 27.88 10.47
C ALA A 423 -12.46 27.06 11.56
N GLY A 424 -12.13 25.77 11.75
CA GLY A 424 -12.82 24.90 12.70
C GLY A 424 -14.28 24.59 12.34
N ARG A 425 -14.67 24.81 11.09
CA ARG A 425 -16.04 24.58 10.59
C ARG A 425 -16.19 23.14 10.05
N PRO A 426 -17.42 22.60 10.00
CA PRO A 426 -17.69 21.34 9.31
C PRO A 426 -17.18 21.38 7.87
N VAL A 427 -16.38 20.38 7.50
CA VAL A 427 -15.78 20.30 6.17
C VAL A 427 -16.80 19.70 5.19
N PRO A 428 -17.09 20.38 4.05
CA PRO A 428 -18.03 19.86 3.06
C PRO A 428 -17.51 18.56 2.46
N ARG A 429 -18.41 17.60 2.27
CA ARG A 429 -18.15 16.33 1.58
C ARG A 429 -18.52 16.51 0.11
N ARG A 430 -17.71 15.95 -0.79
CA ARG A 430 -18.08 15.84 -2.21
C ARG A 430 -18.62 14.43 -2.41
N MET A 431 -19.92 14.25 -2.22
CA MET A 431 -20.61 12.98 -2.45
C MET A 431 -21.45 13.09 -3.72
N ARG A 432 -21.47 12.04 -4.54
CA ARG A 432 -22.42 11.92 -5.64
C ARG A 432 -23.80 11.74 -5.02
N SER A 433 -24.78 12.57 -5.40
CA SER A 433 -26.17 12.29 -5.01
C SER A 433 -26.56 10.94 -5.62
N ALA A 434 -26.82 9.94 -4.78
CA ALA A 434 -27.24 8.59 -5.13
C ALA A 434 -26.56 8.00 -6.39
N PHE A 435 -25.43 7.30 -6.20
CA PHE A 435 -24.75 6.43 -7.18
C PHE A 435 -25.53 6.09 -8.48
N PRO A 436 -25.38 6.82 -9.61
CA PRO A 436 -25.73 6.30 -10.93
C PRO A 436 -24.81 5.13 -11.27
N GLY A 437 -25.27 3.88 -11.10
CA GLY A 437 -24.47 2.67 -11.35
C GLY A 437 -24.44 1.63 -10.22
N ARG A 438 -25.34 1.71 -9.22
CA ARG A 438 -25.56 0.57 -8.31
C ARG A 438 -26.08 -0.63 -9.11
N GLU A 439 -25.24 -1.64 -9.30
CA GLU A 439 -25.67 -2.94 -9.85
C GLU A 439 -26.57 -3.68 -8.85
N SER A 440 -26.44 -3.41 -7.55
CA SER A 440 -27.17 -4.08 -6.48
C SER A 440 -28.25 -3.19 -5.83
N PRO A 441 -29.52 -3.61 -5.78
CA PRO A 441 -30.57 -2.88 -5.05
C PRO A 441 -30.29 -2.83 -3.54
N ARG A 442 -30.47 -1.65 -2.93
CA ARG A 442 -30.47 -1.53 -1.45
C ARG A 442 -31.80 -1.98 -0.89
N ALA A 443 -31.76 -2.65 0.25
CA ALA A 443 -32.91 -3.03 1.04
C ALA A 443 -32.72 -2.60 2.50
N SER A 444 -33.84 -2.35 3.17
CA SER A 444 -33.87 -2.14 4.61
C SER A 444 -35.05 -2.89 5.20
N VAL A 445 -34.84 -3.51 6.35
CA VAL A 445 -35.88 -4.10 7.18
C VAL A 445 -35.81 -3.47 8.57
N SER A 446 -36.95 -3.27 9.20
CA SER A 446 -37.01 -2.71 10.56
C SER A 446 -38.12 -3.37 11.34
N GLN A 447 -37.89 -3.59 12.63
CA GLN A 447 -38.84 -4.21 13.54
C GLN A 447 -38.70 -3.60 14.93
N SER A 448 -39.83 -3.40 15.59
CA SER A 448 -39.89 -3.01 16.99
C SER A 448 -39.99 -4.24 17.89
N ALA A 449 -39.30 -4.21 19.02
CA ALA A 449 -39.35 -5.17 20.12
C ALA A 449 -39.33 -4.37 21.43
N GLY A 450 -40.38 -4.45 22.24
CA GLY A 450 -40.54 -3.61 23.43
C GLY A 450 -40.42 -2.11 23.09
N PRO A 451 -39.66 -1.32 23.87
CA PRO A 451 -39.41 0.11 23.58
C PRO A 451 -38.39 0.32 22.45
N GLY A 452 -37.72 -0.74 22.00
CA GLY A 452 -36.62 -0.67 21.05
C GLY A 452 -37.06 -0.94 19.61
N THR A 453 -36.43 -0.24 18.68
CA THR A 453 -36.44 -0.52 17.24
C THR A 453 -35.07 -1.00 16.78
N ILE A 454 -35.08 -2.03 15.93
CA ILE A 454 -33.94 -2.59 15.22
C ILE A 454 -34.12 -2.26 13.73
N ARG A 455 -33.07 -1.80 13.06
CA ARG A 455 -33.06 -1.60 11.60
C ARG A 455 -31.83 -2.24 10.99
N VAL A 456 -32.02 -2.97 9.91
CA VAL A 456 -30.93 -3.49 9.07
C VAL A 456 -30.99 -2.83 7.71
N THR A 457 -29.84 -2.35 7.22
CA THR A 457 -29.73 -1.80 5.85
C THR A 457 -28.57 -2.45 5.13
N TYR A 458 -28.85 -3.05 3.95
CA TYR A 458 -27.90 -3.87 3.22
C TYR A 458 -28.08 -3.77 1.69
N GLY A 459 -27.05 -4.14 0.94
CA GLY A 459 -27.14 -4.34 -0.52
C GLY A 459 -27.50 -5.79 -0.84
N ARG A 460 -28.55 -6.02 -1.64
CA ARG A 460 -28.96 -7.38 -2.02
C ARG A 460 -27.93 -8.00 -2.97
N LEU A 461 -27.49 -9.22 -2.68
CA LEU A 461 -26.63 -10.03 -3.56
C LEU A 461 -27.42 -11.20 -4.12
N ARG A 462 -27.33 -11.44 -5.43
CA ARG A 462 -27.95 -12.60 -6.08
C ARG A 462 -26.94 -13.73 -6.26
N GLY A 463 -27.37 -14.97 -6.06
CA GLY A 463 -26.58 -16.16 -6.41
C GLY A 463 -25.32 -16.34 -5.56
N VAL A 464 -25.33 -15.88 -4.32
CA VAL A 464 -24.25 -16.17 -3.36
C VAL A 464 -24.22 -17.68 -3.12
N VAL A 465 -23.05 -18.29 -3.28
CA VAL A 465 -22.84 -19.72 -3.02
C VAL A 465 -22.18 -19.86 -1.66
N ALA A 466 -22.85 -20.49 -0.69
CA ALA A 466 -22.37 -20.52 0.68
C ALA A 466 -21.02 -21.23 0.82
N THR A 467 -20.79 -22.31 0.04
CA THR A 467 -19.53 -23.07 0.02
C THR A 467 -18.36 -22.30 -0.60
N ALA A 468 -18.62 -21.21 -1.32
CA ALA A 468 -17.58 -20.34 -1.88
C ALA A 468 -17.13 -19.25 -0.89
N ILE A 469 -17.82 -19.09 0.25
CA ILE A 469 -17.44 -18.15 1.29
C ILE A 469 -16.28 -18.78 2.07
N PRO A 470 -15.08 -18.18 2.09
CA PRO A 470 -13.92 -18.80 2.74
C PRO A 470 -14.13 -18.93 4.26
N LEU A 471 -13.82 -20.11 4.79
CA LEU A 471 -13.79 -20.35 6.23
C LEU A 471 -12.68 -19.53 6.90
N ASP A 472 -12.91 -19.22 8.18
CA ASP A 472 -12.02 -18.47 9.08
C ASP A 472 -11.60 -17.09 8.54
N SER A 473 -12.36 -16.60 7.56
CA SER A 473 -12.10 -15.34 6.87
C SER A 473 -13.25 -14.37 7.10
N LEU A 474 -12.92 -13.09 7.15
CA LEU A 474 -13.91 -12.03 7.33
C LEU A 474 -14.78 -11.95 6.07
N TRP A 475 -16.09 -11.96 6.26
CA TRP A 475 -17.10 -11.82 5.21
C TRP A 475 -18.03 -10.65 5.53
N ASN A 476 -18.34 -9.84 4.50
CA ASN A 476 -19.32 -8.76 4.58
C ASN A 476 -20.61 -9.24 3.91
N PRO A 477 -21.67 -9.57 4.67
CA PRO A 477 -22.90 -10.11 4.12
C PRO A 477 -23.70 -9.00 3.40
N GLY A 478 -23.46 -8.79 2.11
CA GLY A 478 -24.15 -7.79 1.30
C GLY A 478 -23.26 -7.15 0.22
N ALA A 479 -23.89 -6.46 -0.72
CA ALA A 479 -23.21 -5.74 -1.80
C ALA A 479 -22.87 -4.30 -1.42
N ASP A 480 -21.86 -3.74 -2.09
CA ASP A 480 -21.46 -2.34 -1.96
C ASP A 480 -21.10 -1.93 -0.52
N GLU A 481 -21.90 -1.08 0.14
CA GLU A 481 -21.68 -0.63 1.52
C GLU A 481 -21.67 -1.80 2.52
N ALA A 482 -21.09 -1.60 3.72
CA ALA A 482 -21.34 -2.55 4.80
C ALA A 482 -22.83 -2.69 5.08
N THR A 483 -23.23 -3.92 5.43
CA THR A 483 -24.52 -4.14 6.06
C THR A 483 -24.49 -3.50 7.43
N THR A 484 -25.49 -2.68 7.72
CA THR A 484 -25.58 -1.93 8.98
C THR A 484 -26.74 -2.43 9.81
N VAL A 485 -26.52 -2.57 11.12
CA VAL A 485 -27.54 -2.85 12.13
C VAL A 485 -27.59 -1.67 13.09
N GLU A 486 -28.76 -1.04 13.20
CA GLU A 486 -29.06 0.08 14.09
C GLU A 486 -29.94 -0.41 15.22
N LEU A 487 -29.49 -0.20 16.46
CA LEU A 487 -30.22 -0.47 17.69
C LEU A 487 -30.53 0.86 18.38
N SER A 488 -31.80 1.18 18.54
CA SER A 488 -32.23 2.42 19.23
C SER A 488 -32.01 2.39 20.74
N HIS A 489 -31.90 1.19 21.32
CA HIS A 489 -31.69 0.95 22.76
C HIS A 489 -30.61 -0.12 22.92
N ALA A 490 -30.04 -0.22 24.13
CA ALA A 490 -29.21 -1.38 24.46
C ALA A 490 -30.09 -2.64 24.42
N MET A 491 -29.65 -3.68 23.73
CA MET A 491 -30.40 -4.92 23.52
C MET A 491 -29.51 -6.14 23.76
N ARG A 492 -30.10 -7.27 24.13
CA ARG A 492 -29.38 -8.56 24.17
C ARG A 492 -29.49 -9.23 22.81
N VAL A 493 -28.38 -9.40 22.12
CA VAL A 493 -28.29 -10.15 20.86
C VAL A 493 -27.62 -11.48 21.15
N ALA A 494 -28.33 -12.59 20.95
CA ALA A 494 -27.85 -13.94 21.25
C ALA A 494 -27.18 -14.06 22.63
N GLY A 495 -27.81 -13.46 23.65
CA GLY A 495 -27.33 -13.42 25.03
C GLY A 495 -26.29 -12.34 25.35
N SER A 496 -25.69 -11.68 24.34
CA SER A 496 -24.69 -10.62 24.52
C SER A 496 -25.34 -9.24 24.53
N VAL A 497 -25.02 -8.40 25.53
CA VAL A 497 -25.53 -7.02 25.57
C VAL A 497 -24.80 -6.15 24.53
N VAL A 498 -25.55 -5.60 23.58
CA VAL A 498 -25.08 -4.64 22.58
C VAL A 498 -25.68 -3.27 22.93
N PRO A 499 -24.86 -2.23 23.16
CA PRO A 499 -25.37 -0.88 23.41
C PRO A 499 -26.24 -0.33 22.27
N ALA A 500 -26.97 0.75 22.54
CA ALA A 500 -27.61 1.52 21.48
C ALA A 500 -26.55 2.09 20.53
N GLY A 501 -26.82 2.06 19.23
CA GLY A 501 -25.89 2.57 18.23
C GLY A 501 -26.10 1.97 16.85
N ARG A 502 -25.22 2.37 15.93
CA ARG A 502 -25.17 1.89 14.55
C ARG A 502 -23.89 1.09 14.35
N TYR A 503 -24.02 -0.12 13.83
CA TYR A 503 -22.93 -1.09 13.71
C TYR A 503 -22.84 -1.60 12.28
N SER A 504 -21.64 -1.86 11.78
CA SER A 504 -21.46 -2.69 10.59
C SER A 504 -21.46 -4.17 10.99
N LEU A 505 -22.10 -5.03 10.21
CA LEU A 505 -22.13 -6.47 10.45
C LEU A 505 -20.99 -7.17 9.70
N ILE A 506 -20.15 -7.89 10.44
CA ILE A 506 -19.11 -8.77 9.88
C ILE A 506 -19.45 -10.20 10.26
N VAL A 507 -19.25 -11.13 9.35
CA VAL A 507 -19.47 -12.55 9.60
C VAL A 507 -18.15 -13.29 9.39
N VAL A 508 -17.76 -14.14 10.34
CA VAL A 508 -16.62 -15.04 10.21
C VAL A 508 -17.17 -16.47 10.12
N PRO A 509 -17.20 -17.06 8.92
CA PRO A 509 -17.63 -18.44 8.74
C PRO A 509 -16.69 -19.41 9.44
N GLY A 510 -17.23 -20.26 10.29
CA GLY A 510 -16.52 -21.42 10.84
C GLY A 510 -17.10 -22.71 10.28
N ALA A 511 -16.42 -23.83 10.56
CA ALA A 511 -16.84 -25.15 10.06
C ALA A 511 -18.24 -25.56 10.58
N THR A 512 -18.55 -25.27 11.84
CA THR A 512 -19.83 -25.62 12.49
C THR A 512 -20.62 -24.42 12.97
N ARG A 513 -19.97 -23.29 13.24
CA ARG A 513 -20.58 -22.08 13.81
C ARG A 513 -20.00 -20.85 13.14
N TRP A 514 -20.86 -19.89 12.81
CA TRP A 514 -20.47 -18.62 12.19
C TRP A 514 -20.51 -17.52 13.23
N THR A 515 -19.48 -16.68 13.27
CA THR A 515 -19.39 -15.58 14.24
C THR A 515 -19.90 -14.28 13.62
N PHE A 516 -20.98 -13.74 14.15
CA PHE A 516 -21.56 -12.45 13.78
C PHE A 516 -21.00 -11.36 14.70
N ARG A 517 -20.30 -10.39 14.13
CA ARG A 517 -19.62 -9.32 14.85
C ARG A 517 -20.31 -7.99 14.56
N PHE A 518 -20.77 -7.34 15.62
CA PHE A 518 -21.38 -6.00 15.59
C PHE A 518 -20.29 -4.96 15.76
N HIS A 519 -19.72 -4.50 14.65
CA HIS A 519 -18.52 -3.70 14.64
C HIS A 519 -18.85 -2.19 14.65
N ARG A 520 -18.23 -1.41 15.56
CA ARG A 520 -18.57 0.00 15.84
C ARG A 520 -18.29 0.98 14.70
N ASN A 521 -17.46 0.61 13.72
CA ASN A 521 -17.30 1.41 12.50
C ASN A 521 -18.42 1.08 11.49
N ALA A 522 -19.57 1.76 11.61
CA ALA A 522 -20.75 1.53 10.77
C ALA A 522 -20.54 1.81 9.28
N ASP A 523 -19.70 2.78 8.93
CA ASP A 523 -19.48 3.21 7.54
C ASP A 523 -18.30 2.49 6.87
N ARG A 524 -17.86 1.38 7.49
CA ARG A 524 -16.81 0.51 6.96
C ARG A 524 -17.15 0.00 5.56
N TRP A 525 -16.11 -0.18 4.76
CA TRP A 525 -16.24 -0.81 3.44
C TRP A 525 -15.35 -2.05 3.30
N GLY A 526 -15.99 -3.21 3.09
CA GLY A 526 -15.32 -4.50 2.84
C GLY A 526 -14.73 -5.18 4.09
N ALA A 527 -14.36 -6.45 3.94
CA ALA A 527 -13.90 -7.31 5.02
C ALA A 527 -12.37 -7.22 5.31
N ALA A 528 -11.57 -6.78 4.34
CA ALA A 528 -10.11 -6.94 4.32
C ALA A 528 -9.30 -5.97 5.21
N ASN A 529 -9.93 -5.09 5.99
CA ASN A 529 -9.24 -4.09 6.82
C ASN A 529 -9.79 -4.06 8.25
N ASP A 530 -10.23 -5.22 8.76
CA ASP A 530 -10.64 -5.33 10.16
C ASP A 530 -9.42 -5.21 11.07
N VAL A 531 -9.54 -4.37 12.09
CA VAL A 531 -8.51 -4.24 13.12
C VAL A 531 -9.19 -4.63 14.45
N PRO A 532 -8.61 -5.55 15.23
CA PRO A 532 -9.21 -6.06 16.45
C PRO A 532 -9.58 -4.96 17.46
N GLY A 533 -10.66 -5.17 18.23
CA GLY A 533 -11.01 -4.33 19.40
C GLY A 533 -12.20 -3.37 19.22
N LEU A 534 -12.84 -3.33 18.05
CA LEU A 534 -14.02 -2.48 17.80
C LEU A 534 -15.36 -3.22 17.78
N ASP A 535 -15.38 -4.49 18.14
CA ASP A 535 -16.63 -5.23 18.24
C ASP A 535 -17.39 -4.79 19.50
N ALA A 536 -18.63 -4.35 19.33
CA ALA A 536 -19.55 -4.18 20.45
C ALA A 536 -20.01 -5.55 20.99
N ALA A 537 -20.14 -6.54 20.10
CA ALA A 537 -20.35 -7.93 20.45
C ALA A 537 -19.89 -8.84 19.30
N ALA A 538 -19.52 -10.07 19.64
CA ALA A 538 -19.28 -11.16 18.73
C ALA A 538 -20.10 -12.36 19.20
N VAL A 539 -21.06 -12.80 18.38
CA VAL A 539 -21.98 -13.88 18.74
C VAL A 539 -21.85 -15.01 17.74
N GLY A 540 -21.64 -16.23 18.24
CA GLY A 540 -21.60 -17.40 17.38
C GLY A 540 -23.01 -17.93 17.13
N ILE A 541 -23.37 -18.21 15.89
CA ILE A 541 -24.65 -18.78 15.48
C ILE A 541 -24.40 -20.01 14.64
N GLU A 542 -25.09 -21.10 14.95
CA GLU A 542 -25.05 -22.31 14.13
C GLU A 542 -25.96 -22.13 12.91
N PRO A 543 -25.52 -22.53 11.71
CA PRO A 543 -26.38 -22.45 10.53
C PRO A 543 -27.48 -23.51 10.59
N GLU A 544 -28.69 -23.09 10.29
CA GLU A 544 -29.82 -23.96 9.97
C GLU A 544 -29.86 -24.24 8.46
N GLN A 545 -30.34 -25.42 8.08
CA GLN A 545 -30.65 -25.73 6.68
C GLN A 545 -32.03 -25.16 6.33
N GLY A 546 -32.09 -24.42 5.23
CA GLY A 546 -33.31 -23.80 4.73
C GLY A 546 -33.51 -24.01 3.23
N PRO A 547 -34.66 -23.55 2.69
CA PRO A 547 -34.85 -23.49 1.25
C PRO A 547 -33.79 -22.57 0.64
N ARG A 548 -33.37 -22.90 -0.59
CA ARG A 548 -32.37 -22.11 -1.31
C ARG A 548 -32.87 -20.67 -1.51
N ALA A 549 -32.07 -19.71 -1.08
CA ALA A 549 -32.28 -18.28 -1.27
C ALA A 549 -31.52 -17.78 -2.50
N ASP A 550 -32.25 -17.38 -3.53
CA ASP A 550 -31.65 -16.76 -4.73
C ASP A 550 -30.99 -15.41 -4.42
N TRP A 551 -31.49 -14.72 -3.38
CA TRP A 551 -30.99 -13.44 -2.91
C TRP A 551 -30.60 -13.53 -1.44
N LEU A 552 -29.41 -13.01 -1.10
CA LEU A 552 -29.05 -12.74 0.28
C LEU A 552 -30.08 -11.78 0.89
N THR A 553 -30.69 -12.20 1.99
CA THR A 553 -31.84 -11.50 2.59
C THR A 553 -31.68 -11.41 4.10
N PHE A 554 -31.97 -10.23 4.64
CA PHE A 554 -32.20 -10.03 6.07
C PHE A 554 -33.69 -9.81 6.29
N GLU A 555 -34.25 -10.49 7.28
CA GLU A 555 -35.66 -10.39 7.66
C GLU A 555 -35.81 -10.54 9.18
N PHE A 556 -37.00 -10.22 9.70
CA PHE A 556 -37.35 -10.47 11.09
C PHE A 556 -38.39 -11.58 11.15
N ASP A 557 -38.19 -12.54 12.06
CA ASP A 557 -39.08 -13.67 12.30
C ASP A 557 -39.37 -13.81 13.80
N ASN A 558 -40.40 -14.58 14.15
CA ASN A 558 -40.76 -14.92 15.54
C ASN A 558 -40.88 -13.70 16.49
N PRO A 559 -41.69 -12.68 16.14
CA PRO A 559 -41.87 -11.51 16.98
C PRO A 559 -42.59 -11.87 18.28
N ARG A 560 -42.09 -11.32 19.38
CA ARG A 560 -42.56 -11.45 20.77
C ARG A 560 -42.62 -10.06 21.40
N PRO A 561 -43.35 -9.85 22.52
CA PRO A 561 -43.58 -8.51 23.07
C PRO A 561 -42.32 -7.67 23.27
N ALA A 562 -41.21 -8.28 23.72
CA ALA A 562 -39.91 -7.63 23.90
C ALA A 562 -38.77 -8.34 23.14
N ALA A 563 -39.06 -9.19 22.16
CA ALA A 563 -38.02 -9.94 21.45
C ALA A 563 -38.38 -10.24 20.00
N VAL A 564 -37.37 -10.47 19.17
CA VAL A 564 -37.53 -10.88 17.76
C VAL A 564 -36.28 -11.61 17.30
N ASP A 565 -36.39 -12.48 16.31
CA ASP A 565 -35.23 -13.10 15.67
C ASP A 565 -34.87 -12.32 14.40
N LEU A 566 -33.64 -11.80 14.32
CA LEU A 566 -33.06 -11.30 13.07
C LEU A 566 -32.54 -12.50 12.28
N VAL A 567 -33.04 -12.68 11.06
CA VAL A 567 -32.71 -13.83 10.21
C VAL A 567 -31.86 -13.38 9.02
N LEU A 568 -30.72 -14.04 8.81
CA LEU A 568 -29.93 -13.96 7.58
C LEU A 568 -30.15 -15.24 6.76
N ARG A 569 -30.59 -15.09 5.51
CA ARG A 569 -30.66 -16.17 4.52
C ARG A 569 -29.61 -15.98 3.44
N VAL A 570 -28.83 -17.01 3.15
CA VAL A 570 -27.83 -17.02 2.09
C VAL A 570 -27.67 -18.44 1.54
N ASP A 571 -27.90 -18.62 0.23
CA ASP A 571 -27.92 -19.95 -0.39
C ASP A 571 -28.88 -20.89 0.37
N GLN A 572 -28.44 -22.06 0.83
CA GLN A 572 -29.25 -22.98 1.64
C GLN A 572 -29.10 -22.77 3.15
N LEU A 573 -28.33 -21.76 3.57
CA LEU A 573 -28.08 -21.48 4.98
C LEU A 573 -29.01 -20.40 5.51
N LEU A 574 -29.49 -20.62 6.73
CA LEU A 574 -30.26 -19.68 7.51
C LEU A 574 -29.60 -19.50 8.88
N PHE A 575 -29.54 -18.25 9.36
CA PHE A 575 -29.01 -17.93 10.68
C PHE A 575 -30.04 -17.12 11.46
N ARG A 576 -30.40 -17.58 12.67
CA ARG A 576 -31.31 -16.87 13.58
C ARG A 576 -30.52 -16.20 14.70
N LEU A 577 -30.60 -14.88 14.77
CA LEU A 577 -30.03 -14.08 15.85
C LEU A 577 -31.17 -13.57 16.74
N PRO A 578 -31.42 -14.18 17.91
CA PRO A 578 -32.43 -13.66 18.81
C PRO A 578 -31.99 -12.31 19.39
N ILE A 579 -32.88 -11.33 19.34
CA ILE A 579 -32.69 -9.96 19.86
C ILE A 579 -33.78 -9.66 20.87
N GLU A 580 -33.38 -9.31 22.09
CA GLU A 580 -34.26 -8.97 23.20
C GLU A 580 -34.05 -7.51 23.61
N ALA A 581 -35.16 -6.78 23.71
CA ALA A 581 -35.23 -5.44 24.26
C ALA A 581 -35.11 -5.46 25.79
N PRO A 582 -34.68 -4.35 26.42
CA PRO A 582 -34.44 -4.28 27.85
C PRO A 582 -35.71 -4.40 28.71
#